data_AF-A0A953TVL0-F1
#
_entry.id   AF-A0A953TVL0-F1
#
_cell.length_a   1.000
_cell.length_b   1.000
_cell.length_c   1.000
_cell.angle_alpha   90.00
_cell.angle_beta   90.00
_cell.angle_gamma   90.00
#
_symmetry.space_group_name_H-M   'P 1'
#
loop_
_entity.id
_entity.type
_entity.pdbx_description
1 polymer ?
#
loop_
_entity_poly.entity_id
_entity_poly.type
_entity_poly.pdbx_seq_one_letter_code
_entity_poly.pdbx_strand_id
1 'polypeptide(L)'
;MSKNKPIEPIPEEFATCDHAAEFWDTHDTTHYPGAFRTVKVVSELRHRHYEIPIAPDLAEALRARARRRGVSVSHLTDQLLRRNLHTTR
;
A
#
# COMPACT_ATOMS: atom_id res chain seq x y z
N MET A 1 -2.31 -18.04 -22.24
CA MET A 1 -1.17 -18.71 -22.91
C MET A 1 -0.27 -17.62 -23.48
N SER A 2 0.56 -16.96 -22.66
CA SER A 2 1.54 -15.99 -23.16
C SER A 2 2.81 -16.73 -23.54
N LYS A 3 3.27 -16.49 -24.77
CA LYS A 3 4.47 -17.09 -25.38
C LYS A 3 5.68 -16.85 -24.47
N ASN A 4 6.42 -17.93 -24.15
CA ASN A 4 7.67 -17.86 -23.39
C ASN A 4 8.66 -16.94 -24.13
N LYS A 5 8.75 -15.68 -23.69
CA LYS A 5 9.88 -14.82 -24.02
C LYS A 5 11.09 -15.38 -23.26
N PRO A 6 12.25 -15.57 -23.89
CA PRO A 6 13.44 -16.03 -23.17
C PRO A 6 13.74 -15.04 -22.06
N ILE A 7 13.92 -15.56 -20.83
CA ILE A 7 14.31 -14.76 -19.67
C ILE A 7 15.77 -14.35 -19.88
N GLU A 8 16.04 -13.05 -19.98
CA GLU A 8 17.39 -12.53 -20.12
C GLU A 8 18.17 -12.77 -18.82
N PRO A 9 19.43 -13.24 -18.87
CA PRO A 9 20.19 -13.50 -17.65
C PRO A 9 20.51 -12.19 -16.91
N ILE A 10 20.58 -12.25 -15.58
CA ILE A 10 21.08 -11.13 -14.78
C ILE A 10 22.58 -10.94 -15.10
N PRO A 11 23.02 -9.72 -15.43
CA PRO A 11 24.45 -9.42 -15.60
C PRO A 11 25.26 -9.75 -14.35
N GLU A 12 26.49 -10.19 -14.51
CA GLU A 12 27.42 -10.43 -13.38
C GLU A 12 27.68 -9.14 -12.60
N GLU A 13 27.82 -8.02 -13.31
CA GLU A 13 27.96 -6.68 -12.76
C GLU A 13 27.11 -5.68 -13.54
N PHE A 14 26.51 -4.72 -12.84
CA PHE A 14 25.87 -3.57 -13.47
C PHE A 14 26.88 -2.41 -13.51
N ALA A 15 27.04 -1.79 -14.68
CA ALA A 15 27.97 -0.67 -14.86
C ALA A 15 27.63 0.54 -13.96
N THR A 16 26.34 0.78 -13.71
CA THR A 16 25.83 1.85 -12.83
C THR A 16 24.55 1.42 -12.11
N CYS A 17 24.17 2.15 -11.07
CA CYS A 17 22.87 1.95 -10.41
C CYS A 17 21.69 2.23 -11.33
N ASP A 18 21.78 3.24 -12.20
CA ASP A 18 20.71 3.57 -13.15
C ASP A 18 20.49 2.43 -14.15
N HIS A 19 21.57 1.81 -14.63
CA HIS A 19 21.50 0.64 -15.50
C HIS A 19 20.84 -0.57 -14.79
N ALA A 20 21.09 -0.74 -13.47
CA ALA A 20 20.40 -1.76 -12.70
C ALA A 20 18.90 -1.47 -12.54
N ALA A 21 18.53 -0.20 -12.34
CA ALA A 21 17.12 0.21 -12.25
C ALA A 21 16.38 -0.05 -13.58
N GLU A 22 16.95 0.37 -14.71
CA GLU A 22 16.38 0.13 -16.05
C GLU A 22 16.17 -1.36 -16.34
N PHE A 23 17.09 -2.21 -15.89
CA PHE A 23 16.92 -3.66 -16.00
C PHE A 23 15.71 -4.15 -15.18
N TRP A 24 15.60 -3.76 -13.91
CA TRP A 24 14.51 -4.22 -13.04
C TRP A 24 13.15 -3.60 -13.35
N ASP A 25 13.09 -2.46 -14.02
CA ASP A 25 11.82 -1.89 -14.52
C ASP A 25 11.13 -2.80 -15.54
N THR A 26 11.89 -3.66 -16.23
CA THR A 26 11.39 -4.53 -17.30
C THR A 26 11.44 -6.03 -16.95
N HIS A 27 12.11 -6.40 -15.85
CA HIS A 27 12.31 -7.79 -15.45
C HIS A 27 11.69 -8.11 -14.10
N ASP A 28 10.90 -9.17 -14.04
CA ASP A 28 10.32 -9.66 -12.78
C ASP A 28 11.31 -10.55 -12.01
N THR A 29 11.56 -10.20 -10.75
CA THR A 29 12.42 -10.97 -9.82
C THR A 29 12.01 -12.44 -9.67
N THR A 30 10.72 -12.77 -9.86
CA THR A 30 10.19 -14.13 -9.77
C THR A 30 10.73 -15.06 -10.87
N HIS A 31 11.27 -14.50 -11.95
CA HIS A 31 11.93 -15.27 -13.01
C HIS A 31 13.35 -15.75 -12.64
N TYR A 32 13.92 -15.29 -11.52
CA TYR A 32 15.30 -15.60 -11.11
C TYR A 32 15.41 -16.26 -9.73
N PRO A 33 14.72 -17.39 -9.48
CA PRO A 33 14.66 -17.99 -8.15
C PRO A 33 16.02 -18.42 -7.58
N GLY A 34 17.00 -18.72 -8.45
CA GLY A 34 18.36 -19.08 -8.04
C GLY A 34 19.28 -17.90 -7.70
N ALA A 35 18.87 -16.67 -8.04
CA ALA A 35 19.65 -15.45 -7.77
C ALA A 35 19.34 -14.86 -6.38
N PHE A 36 18.27 -15.30 -5.73
CA PHE A 36 17.83 -14.80 -4.43
C PHE A 36 17.96 -15.86 -3.34
N ARG A 37 18.15 -15.41 -2.10
CA ARG A 37 18.08 -16.27 -0.92
C ARG A 37 16.73 -16.11 -0.24
N THR A 38 16.19 -17.20 0.28
CA THR A 38 14.99 -17.16 1.11
C THR A 38 15.28 -16.39 2.40
N VAL A 39 14.43 -15.42 2.71
CA VAL A 39 14.47 -14.66 3.97
C VAL A 39 13.15 -14.84 4.71
N LYS A 40 13.21 -15.01 6.04
CA LYS A 40 12.01 -15.08 6.87
C LYS A 40 11.45 -13.68 7.06
N VAL A 41 10.30 -13.39 6.45
CA VAL A 41 9.55 -12.15 6.67
C VAL A 41 8.48 -12.41 7.73
N VAL A 42 8.51 -11.65 8.82
CA VAL A 42 7.42 -11.62 9.80
C VAL A 42 6.62 -10.35 9.52
N SER A 43 5.47 -10.49 8.87
CA SER A 43 4.51 -9.39 8.70
C SER A 43 3.28 -9.66 9.57
N GLU A 44 2.92 -8.68 10.38
CA GLU A 44 1.68 -8.70 11.15
C GLU A 44 0.70 -7.71 10.52
N LEU A 45 -0.50 -8.18 10.17
CA LEU A 45 -1.62 -7.33 9.81
C LEU A 45 -2.16 -6.69 11.09
N ARG A 46 -1.56 -5.56 11.48
CA ARG A 46 -1.79 -4.94 12.80
C ARG A 46 -3.20 -4.39 12.98
N HIS A 47 -3.92 -4.05 11.91
CA HIS A 47 -5.19 -3.32 11.99
C HIS A 47 -6.25 -3.95 11.08
N ARG A 48 -7.43 -4.23 11.64
CA ARG A 48 -8.62 -4.55 10.86
C ARG A 48 -9.25 -3.24 10.40
N HIS A 49 -9.39 -3.09 9.09
CA HIS A 49 -10.11 -1.97 8.50
C HIS A 49 -11.57 -2.38 8.35
N TYR A 50 -12.47 -1.55 8.88
CA TYR A 50 -13.92 -1.73 8.75
C TYR A 50 -14.47 -0.62 7.87
N GLU A 51 -15.26 -1.00 6.87
CA GLU A 51 -15.91 -0.06 5.97
C GLU A 51 -17.40 0.01 6.32
N ILE A 52 -17.93 1.22 6.41
CA ILE A 52 -19.34 1.48 6.69
C ILE A 52 -19.85 2.44 5.62
N PRO A 53 -20.90 2.07 4.86
CA PRO A 53 -21.51 3.00 3.92
C PRO A 53 -22.14 4.17 4.67
N ILE A 54 -21.92 5.38 4.19
CA ILE A 54 -22.48 6.62 4.72
C ILE A 54 -23.11 7.43 3.58
N ALA A 55 -23.98 8.37 3.94
CA ALA A 55 -24.59 9.26 2.96
C ALA A 55 -23.52 10.10 2.21
N PRO A 56 -23.66 10.33 0.89
CA PRO A 56 -22.65 11.04 0.09
C PRO A 56 -22.35 12.47 0.59
N ASP A 57 -23.39 13.20 0.98
CA ASP A 57 -23.28 14.55 1.53
C ASP A 57 -22.50 14.57 2.86
N LEU A 58 -22.70 13.57 3.71
CA LEU A 58 -21.93 13.40 4.94
C LEU A 58 -20.45 13.10 4.64
N ALA A 59 -20.16 12.27 3.63
CA ALA A 59 -18.79 11.98 3.22
C ALA A 59 -18.06 13.26 2.76
N GLU A 60 -18.72 14.10 1.98
CA GLU A 60 -18.18 15.39 1.53
C GLU A 60 -17.96 16.37 2.70
N ALA A 61 -18.92 16.44 3.63
CA ALA A 61 -18.79 17.27 4.83
C ALA A 61 -17.60 16.83 5.70
N LEU A 62 -17.42 15.52 5.89
CA LEU A 62 -16.28 14.96 6.63
C LEU A 62 -14.95 15.26 5.93
N ARG A 63 -14.87 15.10 4.60
CA ARG A 63 -13.69 15.45 3.80
C ARG A 63 -13.31 16.91 3.94
N ALA A 64 -14.27 17.82 3.75
CA ALA A 64 -14.04 19.25 3.87
C ALA A 64 -13.57 19.64 5.28
N ARG A 65 -14.18 19.05 6.31
CA ARG A 65 -13.81 19.32 7.71
C ARG A 65 -12.44 18.73 8.09
N ALA A 66 -12.11 17.55 7.60
CA ALA A 66 -10.82 16.90 7.82
C ALA A 66 -9.69 17.71 7.19
N ARG A 67 -9.87 18.16 5.93
CA ARG A 67 -8.94 19.05 5.23
C ARG A 67 -8.66 20.34 5.99
N ARG A 68 -9.72 21.04 6.44
CA ARG A 68 -9.56 22.28 7.24
C ARG A 68 -8.82 22.07 8.56
N ARG A 69 -8.83 20.84 9.10
CA ARG A 69 -8.18 20.48 10.37
C ARG A 69 -6.81 19.84 10.18
N GLY A 70 -6.36 19.58 8.96
CA GLY A 70 -5.10 18.90 8.68
C GLY A 70 -5.04 17.46 9.20
N VAL A 71 -6.18 16.77 9.30
CA VAL A 71 -6.28 15.37 9.77
C VAL A 71 -6.90 14.48 8.69
N SER A 72 -6.72 13.16 8.81
CA SER A 72 -7.39 12.21 7.91
C SER A 72 -8.89 12.16 8.18
N VAL A 73 -9.67 11.78 7.15
CA VAL A 73 -11.11 11.56 7.29
C VAL A 73 -11.39 10.49 8.33
N SER A 74 -10.66 9.37 8.30
CA SER A 74 -10.81 8.28 9.28
C SER A 74 -10.56 8.74 10.71
N HIS A 75 -9.53 9.54 10.96
CA HIS A 75 -9.23 10.06 12.30
C HIS A 75 -10.34 11.01 12.80
N LEU A 76 -10.81 11.93 11.96
CA LEU A 76 -11.92 12.81 12.31
C LEU A 76 -13.20 12.01 12.61
N THR A 77 -13.52 11.02 11.77
CA THR A 77 -14.71 10.18 11.92
C THR A 77 -14.64 9.36 13.21
N ASP A 78 -13.53 8.69 13.50
CA ASP A 78 -13.34 7.92 14.74
C ASP A 78 -13.52 8.82 15.98
N GLN A 79 -12.91 10.00 15.99
CA GLN A 79 -13.05 10.96 17.10
C GLN A 79 -14.52 11.39 17.29
N LEU A 80 -15.24 11.68 16.20
CA LEU A 80 -16.65 12.06 16.26
C LEU A 80 -17.53 10.91 16.76
N LEU A 81 -17.33 9.70 16.25
CA LEU A 81 -18.10 8.52 16.66
C LEU A 81 -17.87 8.20 18.14
N ARG A 82 -16.60 8.17 18.59
CA ARG A 82 -16.28 7.97 20.01
C ARG A 82 -16.95 9.00 20.90
N ARG A 83 -16.88 10.29 20.56
CA ARG A 83 -17.52 11.34 21.35
C ARG A 83 -19.03 11.12 21.49
N ASN A 84 -19.70 10.71 20.41
CA ASN A 84 -21.14 10.46 20.45
C ASN A 84 -21.49 9.19 21.25
N LEU A 85 -20.73 8.11 21.07
CA LEU A 85 -20.98 6.84 21.75
C LEU A 85 -20.61 6.86 23.25
N HIS A 86 -19.63 7.67 23.65
CA HIS A 86 -19.26 7.86 25.06
C HIS A 86 -20.18 8.84 25.83
N THR A 87 -21.02 9.61 25.13
CA THR A 87 -21.97 10.55 25.77
C THR A 87 -23.21 9.83 26.30
N THR A 88 -23.45 8.58 25.91
CA THR A 88 -24.54 7.75 26.44
C THR A 88 -24.11 7.11 27.77
N ARG A 89 -24.21 7.86 28.87
CA ARG A 89 -24.17 7.31 30.23
C ARG A 89 -25.03 8.10 31.18
#